data_AF-A0A7S3GNZ1-F1
#
_entry.id   AF-A0A7S3GNZ1-F1
#
_cell.length_a   1.000
_cell.length_b   1.000
_cell.length_c   1.000
_cell.angle_alpha   90.00
_cell.angle_beta   90.00
_cell.angle_gamma   90.00
#
_symmetry.space_group_name_H-M   'P 1'
#
loop_
_entity.id
_entity.type
_entity.pdbx_description
1 polymer ?
#
loop_
_entity_poly.entity_id
_entity_poly.type
_entity_poly.pdbx_seq_one_letter_code
_entity_poly.pdbx_strand_id
1 'polypeptide(L)'
;GSVIGLILVNSTMPQVVSTSDGRMPKLSPKVWARMAFQITPKAGGLKFAQYGVMREMKLSMDNYLPSGASTMLAFGVVGTFFQSIIYNTLIADMYKIHMGVEKTMSVQ
;
A
#
# COMPACT_ATOMS: atom_id res chain seq x y z
N GLY A 1 10.47 2.51 -4.33
CA GLY A 1 8.99 2.48 -4.30
C GLY A 1 8.42 1.20 -4.91
N SER A 2 8.79 0.86 -6.14
CA SER A 2 8.23 -0.26 -6.93
C SER A 2 8.37 -1.65 -6.29
N VAL A 3 9.53 -1.98 -5.71
CA VAL A 3 9.76 -3.29 -5.05
C VAL A 3 8.83 -3.50 -3.85
N ILE A 4 8.59 -2.45 -3.06
CA ILE A 4 7.69 -2.49 -1.90
C ILE A 4 6.23 -2.67 -2.36
N GLY A 5 5.84 -1.99 -3.45
CA GLY A 5 4.53 -2.20 -4.07
C GLY A 5 4.32 -3.65 -4.51
N LEU A 6 5.33 -4.25 -5.14
CA LEU A 6 5.32 -5.66 -5.56
C LEU A 6 5.21 -6.64 -4.38
N ILE A 7 5.93 -6.40 -3.28
CA ILE A 7 5.85 -7.23 -2.07
C ILE A 7 4.47 -7.11 -1.42
N LEU A 8 3.93 -5.88 -1.34
CA LEU A 8 2.58 -5.63 -0.85
C LEU A 8 1.56 -6.39 -1.68
N VAL A 9 1.61 -6.25 -3.01
CA VAL A 9 0.75 -6.97 -3.95
C VAL A 9 0.86 -8.48 -3.72
N ASN A 10 2.06 -9.04 -3.63
CA ASN A 10 2.24 -10.48 -3.49
C ASN A 10 1.77 -11.05 -2.13
N SER A 11 1.88 -10.25 -1.06
CA SER A 11 1.48 -10.67 0.30
C SER A 11 0.00 -10.43 0.60
N THR A 12 -0.62 -9.42 0.01
CA THR A 12 -2.02 -9.03 0.29
C THR A 12 -3.01 -9.47 -0.78
N MET A 13 -2.62 -9.64 -2.05
CA MET A 13 -3.53 -10.12 -3.10
C MET A 13 -4.21 -11.46 -2.77
N PRO A 14 -3.49 -12.49 -2.29
CA PRO A 14 -4.13 -13.78 -2.03
C PRO A 14 -5.14 -13.73 -0.88
N GLN A 15 -4.97 -12.79 0.05
CA GLN A 15 -5.87 -12.57 1.19
C GLN A 15 -7.18 -11.90 0.78
N VAL A 16 -7.14 -11.02 -0.22
CA VAL A 16 -8.33 -10.33 -0.75
C VAL A 16 -9.22 -11.25 -1.59
N VAL A 17 -8.62 -12.25 -2.24
CA VAL A 17 -9.29 -13.13 -3.22
C VAL A 17 -10.00 -14.30 -2.56
N SER A 18 -9.56 -14.72 -1.37
CA SER A 18 -10.27 -15.71 -0.56
C SER A 18 -9.99 -15.48 0.92
N THR A 19 -11.00 -15.01 1.63
CA THR A 19 -11.01 -14.96 3.10
C THR A 19 -11.73 -16.17 3.70
N SER A 20 -12.39 -17.00 2.89
CA SER A 20 -13.43 -17.92 3.37
C SER A 20 -12.98 -19.36 3.65
N ASP A 21 -11.85 -19.82 3.09
CA ASP A 21 -11.44 -21.24 3.18
C ASP A 21 -10.09 -21.50 3.86
N GLY A 22 -9.46 -20.47 4.44
CA GLY A 22 -8.13 -20.61 5.08
C GLY A 22 -7.00 -21.03 4.13
N ARG A 23 -7.26 -21.08 2.82
CA ARG A 23 -6.30 -21.38 1.76
C ARG A 23 -6.19 -20.18 0.84
N MET A 24 -4.98 -19.65 0.69
CA MET A 24 -4.68 -18.60 -0.29
C MET A 24 -4.74 -19.21 -1.71
N PRO A 25 -5.76 -18.91 -2.53
CA PRO A 25 -5.83 -19.43 -3.89
C PRO A 25 -4.70 -18.84 -4.72
N LYS A 26 -4.09 -19.67 -5.57
CA LYS A 26 -3.11 -19.18 -6.55
C LYS A 26 -3.84 -18.32 -7.58
N LEU A 27 -3.53 -17.03 -7.59
CA LEU A 27 -4.03 -16.10 -8.59
C LEU A 27 -3.56 -16.49 -9.98
N SER A 28 -4.46 -16.41 -10.97
CA SER A 28 -4.09 -16.55 -12.38
C SER A 28 -3.03 -15.49 -12.73
N PRO A 29 -1.94 -15.86 -13.43
CA PRO A 29 -0.87 -14.93 -13.79
C PRO A 29 -1.37 -13.68 -14.52
N LYS A 30 -2.46 -13.79 -15.29
CA LYS A 30 -3.08 -12.66 -15.99
C LYS A 30 -3.70 -11.66 -15.03
N VAL A 31 -4.39 -12.13 -13.99
CA VAL A 31 -5.00 -11.28 -12.96
C VAL A 31 -3.92 -10.66 -12.08
N TRP A 32 -2.89 -11.44 -11.75
CA TRP A 32 -1.72 -10.95 -11.01
C TRP A 32 -0.99 -9.84 -11.76
N ALA A 33 -0.69 -10.01 -13.05
CA ALA A 33 -0.01 -8.99 -13.84
C ALA A 33 -0.84 -7.69 -13.95
N ARG A 34 -2.16 -7.80 -14.14
CA ARG A 34 -3.06 -6.65 -14.18
C ARG A 34 -3.07 -5.89 -12.86
N MET A 35 -3.18 -6.60 -11.73
CA MET A 35 -3.13 -6.00 -10.40
C MET A 35 -1.77 -5.36 -10.13
N ALA A 36 -0.67 -6.07 -10.42
CA ALA A 36 0.68 -5.54 -10.25
C ALA A 36 0.90 -4.25 -11.04
N PHE A 37 0.43 -4.18 -12.29
CA PHE A 37 0.62 -3.00 -13.13
C PHE A 37 -0.19 -1.78 -12.66
N GLN A 38 -1.42 -1.97 -12.20
CA GLN A 38 -2.26 -0.87 -11.73
C GLN A 38 -1.93 -0.40 -10.30
N ILE A 39 -1.50 -1.33 -9.43
CA ILE A 39 -1.29 -1.07 -8.00
C ILE A 39 0.14 -0.57 -7.73
N THR A 40 1.16 -1.15 -8.38
CA THR A 40 2.56 -0.83 -8.07
C THR A 40 2.89 0.66 -8.20
N PRO A 41 2.42 1.39 -9.23
CA PRO A 41 2.68 2.84 -9.34
C PRO A 41 2.05 3.62 -8.18
N LYS A 42 0.79 3.31 -7.82
CA LYS A 42 0.07 3.97 -6.73
C LYS A 42 0.73 3.69 -5.37
N ALA A 43 1.04 2.42 -5.08
CA ALA A 43 1.75 2.02 -3.88
C ALA A 43 3.13 2.69 -3.78
N GLY A 44 3.85 2.72 -4.91
CA GLY A 44 5.16 3.36 -5.01
C GLY A 44 5.11 4.87 -4.75
N GLY A 45 4.10 5.56 -5.31
CA GLY A 45 3.88 6.99 -5.11
C GLY A 45 3.52 7.33 -3.66
N LEU A 46 2.59 6.59 -3.06
CA LEU A 46 2.22 6.79 -1.65
C LEU A 46 3.39 6.48 -0.70
N LYS A 47 4.20 5.47 -1.00
CA LYS A 47 5.44 5.18 -0.26
C LYS A 47 6.46 6.30 -0.40
N PHE A 48 6.60 6.89 -1.57
CA PHE A 48 7.47 8.03 -1.77
C PHE A 48 7.02 9.23 -0.94
N ALA A 49 5.71 9.52 -0.95
CA ALA A 49 5.12 10.55 -0.09
C ALA A 49 5.35 10.26 1.41
N GLN A 50 5.17 9.01 1.84
CA GLN A 50 5.46 8.57 3.21
C GLN A 50 6.89 8.90 3.63
N TYR A 51 7.89 8.54 2.81
CA TYR A 51 9.29 8.85 3.12
C TYR A 51 9.59 10.35 3.08
N GLY A 52 8.95 11.10 2.19
CA GLY A 52 9.06 12.56 2.14
C GLY A 52 8.55 13.21 3.43
N VAL A 53 7.31 12.91 3.83
CA VAL A 53 6.72 13.45 5.07
C VAL A 53 7.49 13.00 6.30
N MET A 54 7.95 11.75 6.32
CA MET A 54 8.74 11.21 7.42
C MET A 54 10.08 11.93 7.57
N ARG A 55 10.74 12.25 6.45
CA ARG A 55 11.98 13.03 6.44
C ARG A 55 11.75 14.43 7.02
N GLU A 56 10.74 15.14 6.55
CA GLU A 56 10.44 16.50 7.02
C GLU A 56 10.02 16.53 8.50
N MET A 57 9.23 15.55 8.94
CA MET A 57 8.84 15.41 10.34
C MET A 57 10.05 15.11 11.22
N LYS A 58 10.93 14.19 10.79
CA LYS A 58 12.17 13.89 11.52
C LYS A 58 13.04 15.14 11.64
N LEU A 59 13.30 15.84 10.53
CA LEU A 59 14.11 17.07 10.53
C LEU A 59 13.53 18.15 11.43
N SER A 60 12.20 18.29 11.45
CA SER A 60 11.51 19.23 12.34
C SER A 60 11.69 18.85 13.82
N MET A 61 11.62 17.56 14.13
CA MET A 61 11.73 17.02 15.49
C MET A 61 13.17 16.90 16.00
N ASP A 62 14.16 16.74 15.12
CA ASP A 62 15.59 16.71 15.47
C ASP A 62 16.05 18.02 16.16
N ASN A 63 15.30 19.12 16.01
CA ASN A 63 15.57 20.38 16.71
C ASN A 63 15.16 20.37 18.19
N TYR A 64 14.29 19.44 18.60
CA TYR A 64 13.68 19.43 19.93
C TYR A 64 13.91 18.11 20.69
N LEU A 65 14.29 17.04 19.99
CA LEU A 65 14.41 15.69 20.53
C LEU A 65 15.72 15.01 20.10
N PRO A 66 16.26 14.10 20.92
CA PRO A 66 17.37 13.25 20.51
C PRO A 66 17.04 12.44 19.24
N SER A 67 18.02 12.27 18.36
CA SER A 67 17.80 11.70 17.02
C SER A 67 17.17 10.29 17.01
N GLY A 68 17.41 9.49 18.05
CA GLY A 68 16.75 8.20 18.21
C GLY A 68 15.23 8.33 18.44
N ALA A 69 14.83 9.26 19.32
CA ALA A 69 13.43 9.52 19.65
C ALA A 69 12.68 10.20 18.50
N SER A 70 13.29 11.17 17.83
CA SER A 70 12.70 11.83 16.64
C SER A 70 12.45 10.82 15.51
N THR A 71 13.40 9.91 15.28
CA THR A 71 13.26 8.83 14.29
C THR A 71 12.12 7.90 14.68
N MET A 72 12.08 7.41 15.91
CA MET A 72 11.00 6.51 16.37
C MET A 72 9.62 7.16 16.24
N LEU A 73 9.48 8.44 16.60
CA LEU A 73 8.20 9.15 16.51
C LEU A 73 7.80 9.45 15.06
N ALA A 74 8.73 9.88 14.22
CA ALA A 74 8.47 10.10 12.79
C ALA A 74 8.06 8.79 12.09
N PHE A 75 8.76 7.69 12.38
CA PHE A 75 8.39 6.36 11.88
C PHE A 75 7.05 5.88 12.46
N GLY A 76 6.79 6.10 13.74
CA GLY A 76 5.55 5.68 14.39
C GLY A 76 4.33 6.43 13.85
N VAL A 77 4.38 7.75 13.77
CA VAL A 77 3.24 8.58 13.36
C VAL A 77 3.03 8.53 11.84
N VAL A 78 4.05 8.94 11.07
CA VAL A 78 3.95 8.99 9.60
C VAL A 78 3.87 7.58 9.05
N GLY A 79 4.65 6.65 9.61
CA GLY A 79 4.67 5.28 9.15
C GLY A 79 3.31 4.61 9.33
N THR A 80 2.72 4.66 10.52
CA THR A 80 1.40 4.06 10.76
C THR A 80 0.33 4.69 9.87
N PHE A 81 0.25 6.02 9.83
CA PHE A 81 -0.78 6.73 9.06
C PHE A 81 -0.74 6.39 7.56
N PHE A 82 0.43 6.54 6.92
CA PHE A 82 0.57 6.24 5.49
C PHE A 82 0.42 4.75 5.22
N GLN A 83 0.92 3.88 6.10
CA GLN A 83 0.78 2.44 5.93
C GLN A 83 -0.70 2.02 5.95
N SER A 84 -1.51 2.58 6.84
CA SER A 84 -2.96 2.37 6.88
C SER A 84 -3.65 2.83 5.59
N ILE A 85 -3.31 4.03 5.08
CA ILE A 85 -3.86 4.53 3.81
C ILE A 85 -3.48 3.61 2.66
N ILE A 86 -2.19 3.25 2.55
CA ILE A 86 -1.69 2.36 1.51
C ILE A 86 -2.45 1.04 1.56
N TYR A 87 -2.50 0.35 2.70
CA TYR A 87 -3.21 -0.92 2.81
C TYR A 87 -4.68 -0.81 2.40
N ASN A 88 -5.41 0.18 2.90
CA ASN A 88 -6.83 0.36 2.59
C ASN A 88 -7.06 0.62 1.09
N THR A 89 -6.24 1.49 0.49
CA THR A 89 -6.34 1.78 -0.95
C THR A 89 -6.01 0.54 -1.79
N LEU A 90 -4.96 -0.20 -1.43
CA LEU A 90 -4.56 -1.38 -2.20
C LEU A 90 -5.59 -2.50 -2.12
N ILE A 91 -6.13 -2.75 -0.93
CA ILE A 91 -7.22 -3.73 -0.73
C ILE A 91 -8.44 -3.35 -1.56
N ALA A 92 -8.87 -2.08 -1.51
CA ALA A 92 -10.00 -1.61 -2.28
C ALA A 92 -9.79 -1.76 -3.79
N ASP A 93 -8.60 -1.42 -4.30
CA ASP A 93 -8.26 -1.58 -5.72
C ASP A 93 -8.18 -3.05 -6.13
N MET A 94 -7.60 -3.93 -5.29
CA MET A 94 -7.57 -5.37 -5.53
C MET A 94 -8.99 -5.96 -5.62
N TYR A 95 -9.91 -5.56 -4.74
CA TYR A 95 -11.32 -5.99 -4.84
C TYR A 95 -11.98 -5.53 -6.14
N LYS A 96 -11.78 -4.27 -6.56
CA LYS A 96 -12.33 -3.73 -7.81
C LYS A 96 -11.85 -4.51 -9.04
N ILE A 97 -10.56 -4.83 -9.08
CA ILE A 97 -9.95 -5.59 -10.18
C ILE A 97 -10.41 -7.05 -10.15
N HIS A 98 -10.50 -7.65 -8.96
CA HIS A 98 -10.88 -9.05 -8.81
C HIS A 98 -12.35 -9.28 -9.16
N MET A 99 -13.26 -8.42 -8.67
CA MET A 99 -14.69 -8.51 -8.93
C MET A 99 -15.10 -7.92 -10.29
N GLY A 100 -14.16 -7.37 -11.08
CA GLY A 100 -14.43 -6.82 -12.40
C GLY A 100 -15.29 -5.55 -12.41
N VAL A 101 -15.39 -4.84 -11.27
CA VAL A 101 -16.28 -3.68 -11.07
C VAL A 101 -15.79 -2.43 -11.82
N GLU A 102 -14.62 -2.48 -12.48
CA GLU A 102 -14.10 -1.38 -13.32
C GLU A 102 -15.03 -1.00 -14.50
N LYS A 103 -16.06 -1.79 -14.83
CA LYS A 103 -16.98 -1.48 -15.94
C LYS A 103 -18.21 -0.64 -15.60
N THR A 104 -18.50 -0.35 -14.34
CA THR A 104 -19.82 0.23 -13.97
C THR A 104 -19.79 1.70 -13.56
N MET A 105 -18.64 2.36 -13.52
CA MET A 105 -18.54 3.78 -13.08
C MET A 105 -18.12 4.76 -14.19
N SER A 106 -18.15 4.36 -15.47
CA SER A 106 -17.89 5.27 -16.59
C SER A 106 -19.12 5.56 -17.46
N VAL A 107 -20.33 5.25 -16.99
CA VAL A 107 -21.57 5.68 -17.65
C VAL A 107 -22.60 6.02 -16.58
N GLN A 108 -22.66 7.30 -16.22
CA GLN A 108 -23.90 8.04 -16.00
C GLN A 108 -23.59 9.54 -16.01
#